data_AF-A0A3A1QSQ7-F1
#
_entry.id   AF-A0A3A1QSQ7-F1
#
_cell.length_a   1.000
_cell.length_b   1.000
_cell.length_c   1.000
_cell.angle_alpha   90.00
_cell.angle_beta   90.00
_cell.angle_gamma   90.00
#
_symmetry.space_group_name_H-M   'P 1'
#
loop_
_entity.id
_entity.type
_entity.pdbx_description
1 polymer ?
#
loop_
_entity_poly.entity_id
_entity_poly.type
_entity_poly.pdbx_seq_one_letter_code
_entity_poly.pdbx_strand_id
1 'polypeptide(L)'
;MKKILLFFCVVMIGLSAGCSTPKKEVQLEGRIKTVGNHVIVNGTSSLEENAVITVQLKDIDSQQVEKETEVKTDKDGNYQVQFVRDRLETQYELSVAFNPSEQDEDIKKIYGGEGENIAASSIGFDEEYQGIKLYDRILPIGEGSVGQKTNLSAQMPEY
;
A
#
# COMPACT_ATOMS: atom_id res chain seq x y z
N MET A 1 -24.16 70.20 4.77
CA MET A 1 -22.96 69.42 5.09
C MET A 1 -23.14 68.73 6.44
N LYS A 2 -23.33 67.41 6.45
CA LYS A 2 -22.87 66.45 7.49
C LYS A 2 -23.36 65.07 7.07
N LYS A 3 -22.45 64.26 6.53
CA LYS A 3 -22.69 62.88 6.12
C LYS A 3 -22.69 62.02 7.39
N ILE A 4 -23.81 61.36 7.67
CA ILE A 4 -23.89 60.29 8.68
C ILE A 4 -23.26 59.07 8.02
N LEU A 5 -22.07 58.70 8.47
CA LEU A 5 -21.36 57.51 8.03
C LEU A 5 -21.91 56.31 8.81
N LEU A 6 -22.73 55.50 8.15
CA LEU A 6 -23.29 54.28 8.72
C LEU A 6 -22.19 53.21 8.78
N PHE A 7 -21.98 52.70 9.99
CA PHE A 7 -21.06 51.62 10.33
C PHE A 7 -21.61 50.31 9.73
N PHE A 8 -20.93 49.71 8.75
CA PHE A 8 -21.30 48.41 8.18
C PHE A 8 -20.28 47.36 8.63
N CYS A 9 -20.55 46.74 9.78
CA CYS A 9 -19.94 45.48 10.19
C CYS A 9 -20.54 44.36 9.34
N VAL A 10 -19.77 43.80 8.41
CA VAL A 10 -20.07 42.49 7.82
C VAL A 10 -18.89 41.58 8.14
N VAL A 11 -18.97 40.96 9.31
CA VAL A 11 -18.14 39.83 9.69
C VAL A 11 -18.78 38.60 9.04
N MET A 12 -18.29 38.26 7.86
CA MET A 12 -18.61 37.00 7.16
C MET A 12 -17.87 35.87 7.88
N ILE A 13 -18.49 35.30 8.91
CA ILE A 13 -18.05 34.02 9.49
C ILE A 13 -18.56 32.94 8.53
N GLY A 14 -17.74 32.63 7.53
CA GLY A 14 -17.89 31.42 6.75
C GLY A 14 -17.54 30.23 7.64
N LEU A 15 -18.55 29.61 8.25
CA LEU A 15 -18.43 28.29 8.82
C LEU A 15 -18.29 27.30 7.65
N SER A 16 -17.06 27.05 7.21
CA SER A 16 -16.77 25.83 6.46
C SER A 16 -16.99 24.67 7.43
N ALA A 17 -18.21 24.12 7.40
CA ALA A 17 -18.48 22.80 7.94
C ALA A 17 -17.63 21.83 7.11
N GLY A 18 -16.39 21.61 7.54
CA GLY A 18 -15.55 20.54 7.03
C GLY A 18 -16.23 19.24 7.39
N CYS A 19 -17.01 18.69 6.47
CA CYS A 19 -17.35 17.27 6.51
C CYS A 19 -16.04 16.52 6.36
N SER A 20 -15.46 16.13 7.51
CA SER A 20 -14.39 15.14 7.54
C SER A 20 -14.95 13.85 6.97
N THR A 21 -14.48 13.43 5.80
CA THR A 21 -14.77 12.10 5.27
C THR A 21 -14.33 11.07 6.32
N PRO A 22 -15.20 10.14 6.74
CA PRO A 22 -14.81 9.12 7.71
C PRO A 22 -13.60 8.34 7.18
N LYS A 23 -12.58 8.18 8.03
CA LYS A 23 -11.41 7.36 7.70
C LYS A 23 -11.84 5.89 7.58
N LYS A 24 -11.37 5.20 6.54
CA LYS A 24 -11.61 3.80 6.24
C LYS A 24 -10.44 2.96 6.69
N GLU A 25 -10.72 1.95 7.50
CA GLU A 25 -9.75 0.92 7.83
C GLU A 25 -9.46 0.06 6.59
N VAL A 26 -8.18 -0.17 6.31
CA VAL A 26 -7.73 -1.03 5.21
C VAL A 26 -7.03 -2.25 5.78
N GLN A 27 -7.47 -3.43 5.32
CA GLN A 27 -6.78 -4.69 5.58
C GLN A 27 -6.11 -5.12 4.28
N LEU A 28 -4.81 -5.37 4.35
CA LEU A 28 -4.02 -5.98 3.30
C LEU A 28 -3.26 -7.14 3.92
N GLU A 29 -3.33 -8.30 3.30
CA GLU A 29 -2.69 -9.51 3.79
C GLU A 29 -2.05 -10.26 2.63
N GLY A 30 -1.00 -11.02 2.90
CA GLY A 30 -0.36 -11.82 1.87
C GLY A 30 0.42 -12.99 2.47
N ARG A 31 0.26 -14.16 1.85
CA ARG A 31 1.06 -15.35 2.11
C ARG A 31 2.07 -15.53 1.00
N ILE A 32 3.32 -15.67 1.39
CA ILE A 32 4.45 -15.83 0.49
C ILE A 32 4.84 -17.30 0.45
N LYS A 33 5.10 -17.80 -0.75
CA LYS A 33 5.66 -19.12 -0.99
C LYS A 33 6.75 -19.01 -2.03
N THR A 34 7.94 -19.55 -1.74
CA THR A 34 8.98 -19.73 -2.76
C THR A 34 9.15 -21.19 -3.13
N VAL A 35 9.37 -21.46 -4.42
CA VAL A 35 9.64 -22.80 -4.97
C VAL A 35 10.71 -22.65 -6.04
N GLY A 36 11.95 -23.05 -5.73
CA GLY A 36 13.09 -22.76 -6.60
C GLY A 36 13.26 -21.26 -6.82
N ASN A 37 13.25 -20.81 -8.07
CA ASN A 37 13.34 -19.40 -8.43
C ASN A 37 11.99 -18.68 -8.48
N HIS A 38 10.88 -19.35 -8.21
CA HIS A 38 9.57 -18.71 -8.18
C HIS A 38 9.28 -18.10 -6.81
N VAL A 39 8.80 -16.86 -6.82
CA VAL A 39 8.17 -16.20 -5.67
C VAL A 39 6.69 -16.05 -5.99
N ILE A 40 5.84 -16.54 -5.09
CA ILE A 40 4.39 -16.53 -5.24
C ILE A 40 3.80 -15.78 -4.07
N VAL A 41 3.03 -14.73 -4.37
CA VAL A 41 2.27 -13.93 -3.42
C VAL A 41 0.79 -14.23 -3.62
N ASN A 42 0.12 -14.69 -2.57
CA ASN A 42 -1.34 -14.85 -2.57
C ASN A 42 -1.89 -13.99 -1.44
N GLY A 43 -2.73 -13.01 -1.77
CA GLY A 43 -3.22 -12.08 -0.78
C GLY A 43 -4.71 -11.80 -0.89
N THR A 44 -5.20 -11.23 0.20
CA THR A 44 -6.57 -10.81 0.44
C THR A 44 -6.54 -9.38 0.94
N SER A 45 -7.59 -8.63 0.67
CA SER A 45 -7.70 -7.25 1.12
C SER A 45 -9.14 -6.83 1.32
N SER A 46 -9.33 -5.72 2.01
CA SER A 46 -10.60 -4.99 2.08
C SER A 46 -10.71 -3.89 1.02
N LEU A 47 -9.86 -3.93 -0.01
CA LEU A 47 -9.89 -2.96 -1.10
C LEU A 47 -10.99 -3.30 -2.10
N GLU A 48 -11.53 -2.28 -2.74
CA GLU A 48 -12.55 -2.48 -3.78
C GLU A 48 -11.97 -3.20 -5.00
N GLU A 49 -12.85 -3.78 -5.82
CA GLU A 49 -12.47 -4.37 -7.10
C GLU A 49 -11.68 -3.37 -7.95
N ASN A 50 -10.68 -3.86 -8.68
CA ASN A 50 -9.79 -3.08 -9.55
C ASN A 50 -8.80 -2.17 -8.84
N ALA A 51 -8.75 -2.13 -7.50
CA ALA A 51 -7.65 -1.48 -6.79
C ALA A 51 -6.31 -2.12 -7.19
N VAL A 52 -5.35 -1.29 -7.54
CA VAL A 52 -4.02 -1.69 -7.98
C VAL A 52 -3.12 -1.90 -6.78
N ILE A 53 -2.55 -3.10 -6.69
CA ILE A 53 -1.51 -3.48 -5.73
C ILE A 53 -0.18 -3.58 -6.46
N THR A 54 0.83 -2.88 -5.95
CA THR A 54 2.20 -2.94 -6.45
C THR A 54 2.99 -3.95 -5.61
N VAL A 55 3.63 -4.90 -6.29
CA VAL A 55 4.51 -5.90 -5.67
C VAL A 55 5.92 -5.70 -6.20
N GLN A 56 6.87 -5.46 -5.30
CA GLN A 56 8.25 -5.14 -5.63
C GLN A 56 9.21 -6.12 -4.96
N LEU A 57 10.20 -6.60 -5.72
CA LEU A 57 11.34 -7.37 -5.22
C LEU A 57 12.60 -6.51 -5.34
N LYS A 58 13.20 -6.18 -4.21
CA LYS A 58 14.38 -5.32 -4.11
C LYS A 58 15.54 -6.07 -3.48
N ASP A 59 16.70 -6.06 -4.11
CA ASP A 59 17.93 -6.61 -3.53
C ASP A 59 18.32 -5.77 -2.30
N ILE A 60 18.50 -6.41 -1.15
CA ILE A 60 18.79 -5.71 0.11
C ILE A 60 20.21 -5.13 0.11
N ASP A 61 21.17 -5.78 -0.53
CA ASP A 61 22.56 -5.32 -0.49
C ASP A 61 22.76 -4.15 -1.45
N SER A 62 22.28 -4.29 -2.70
CA SER A 62 22.45 -3.26 -3.73
C SER A 62 21.38 -2.17 -3.70
N GLN A 63 20.27 -2.41 -2.98
CA GLN A 63 19.08 -1.56 -2.96
C GLN A 63 18.41 -1.39 -4.34
N GLN A 64 18.75 -2.23 -5.32
CA GLN A 64 18.15 -2.19 -6.65
C GLN A 64 16.84 -2.95 -6.70
N VAL A 65 15.83 -2.37 -7.36
CA VAL A 65 14.58 -3.04 -7.68
C VAL A 65 14.83 -3.99 -8.84
N GLU A 66 14.69 -5.30 -8.60
CA GLU A 66 14.88 -6.31 -9.64
C GLU A 66 13.60 -6.63 -10.40
N LYS A 67 12.48 -6.65 -9.68
CA LYS A 67 11.16 -6.91 -10.25
C LYS A 67 10.16 -5.97 -9.60
N GLU A 68 9.24 -5.49 -10.42
CA GLU A 68 8.07 -4.75 -9.99
C GLU A 68 6.91 -5.19 -10.89
N THR A 69 5.75 -5.39 -10.28
CA THR A 69 4.54 -5.74 -11.02
C THR A 69 3.33 -5.20 -10.30
N GLU A 70 2.33 -4.85 -11.08
CA GLU A 70 1.03 -4.44 -10.60
C GLU A 70 0.02 -5.58 -10.78
N VAL A 71 -0.91 -5.69 -9.86
CA VAL A 71 -2.06 -6.59 -9.95
C VAL A 71 -3.31 -5.88 -9.45
N LYS A 72 -4.44 -6.15 -10.07
CA LYS A 72 -5.73 -5.64 -9.62
C LYS A 72 -6.40 -6.62 -8.66
N THR A 73 -7.03 -6.10 -7.62
CA THR A 73 -7.93 -6.88 -6.78
C THR A 73 -9.16 -7.33 -7.57
N ASP A 74 -9.62 -8.56 -7.29
CA ASP A 74 -10.90 -9.03 -7.79
C ASP A 74 -12.07 -8.49 -6.95
N LYS A 75 -13.30 -8.87 -7.32
CA LYS A 75 -14.54 -8.48 -6.63
C LYS A 75 -14.61 -8.86 -5.15
N ASP A 76 -13.79 -9.82 -4.71
CA ASP A 76 -13.73 -10.32 -3.35
C ASP A 76 -12.47 -9.78 -2.62
N GLY A 77 -11.73 -8.85 -3.24
CA GLY A 77 -10.53 -8.22 -2.68
C GLY A 77 -9.27 -9.09 -2.77
N ASN A 78 -9.29 -10.20 -3.53
CA ASN A 78 -8.14 -11.08 -3.67
C ASN A 78 -7.16 -10.56 -4.73
N TYR A 79 -5.88 -10.87 -4.56
CA TYR A 79 -4.84 -10.63 -5.55
C TYR A 79 -3.79 -11.75 -5.54
N GLN A 80 -3.20 -12.01 -6.70
CA GLN A 80 -2.17 -13.03 -6.85
C GLN A 80 -1.09 -12.56 -7.79
N VAL A 81 0.16 -12.75 -7.38
CA VAL A 81 1.34 -12.46 -8.19
C VAL A 81 2.29 -13.64 -8.17
N GLN A 82 2.88 -13.94 -9.32
CA GLN A 82 3.98 -14.87 -9.45
C GLN A 82 5.06 -14.26 -10.34
N PHE A 83 6.31 -14.27 -9.87
CA PHE A 83 7.46 -13.90 -10.68
C PHE A 83 8.64 -14.83 -10.40
N VAL A 84 9.65 -14.71 -11.26
CA VAL A 84 10.91 -15.44 -11.18
C VAL A 84 11.99 -14.47 -10.70
N ARG A 85 12.75 -14.87 -9.67
CA ARG A 85 13.97 -14.17 -9.26
C ARG A 85 15.18 -14.74 -9.99
N ASP A 86 16.09 -13.87 -10.39
CA ASP A 86 17.21 -14.26 -11.26
C ASP A 86 18.37 -14.85 -10.44
N ARG A 87 18.60 -14.34 -9.22
CA ARG A 87 19.66 -14.79 -8.30
C ARG A 87 19.07 -15.44 -7.07
N LEU A 88 19.45 -16.69 -6.79
CA LEU A 88 18.89 -17.51 -5.71
C LEU A 88 19.62 -17.34 -4.39
N GLU A 89 20.89 -16.97 -4.46
CA GLU A 89 21.82 -16.72 -3.37
C GLU A 89 21.66 -15.34 -2.73
N THR A 90 20.90 -14.46 -3.39
CA THR A 90 20.63 -13.10 -2.94
C THR A 90 19.43 -13.05 -1.99
N GLN A 91 19.50 -12.14 -1.03
CA GLN A 91 18.42 -11.82 -0.13
C GLN A 91 17.64 -10.61 -0.65
N TYR A 92 16.33 -10.69 -0.61
CA TYR A 92 15.48 -9.62 -1.12
C TYR A 92 14.50 -9.12 -0.07
N GLU A 93 14.22 -7.83 -0.15
CA GLU A 93 13.00 -7.22 0.36
C GLU A 93 11.90 -7.46 -0.66
N LEU A 94 10.85 -8.16 -0.24
CA LEU A 94 9.58 -8.14 -0.93
C LEU A 94 8.72 -7.06 -0.29
N SER A 95 8.16 -6.15 -1.07
CA SER A 95 7.11 -5.25 -0.61
C SER A 95 5.84 -5.42 -1.41
N VAL A 96 4.70 -5.26 -0.74
CA VAL A 96 3.36 -5.29 -1.32
C VAL A 96 2.64 -4.05 -0.82
N ALA A 97 2.19 -3.22 -1.75
CA ALA A 97 1.76 -1.88 -1.45
C ALA A 97 0.47 -1.48 -2.17
N PHE A 98 -0.33 -0.67 -1.47
CA PHE A 98 -1.46 0.06 -2.02
C PHE A 98 -1.18 1.55 -1.87
N ASN A 99 -0.94 2.22 -3.00
CA ASN A 99 -0.77 3.67 -3.06
C ASN A 99 -2.03 4.32 -3.66
N PRO A 100 -2.80 5.10 -2.89
CA PRO A 100 -3.99 5.78 -3.38
C PRO A 100 -3.73 6.75 -4.55
N SER A 101 -2.55 7.37 -4.62
CA SER A 101 -2.21 8.33 -5.68
C SER A 101 -2.06 7.68 -7.06
N GLU A 102 -1.74 6.38 -7.10
CA GLU A 102 -1.56 5.57 -8.31
C GLU A 102 -2.88 4.96 -8.82
N GLN A 103 -3.98 5.16 -8.10
CA GLN A 103 -5.26 4.55 -8.44
C GLN A 103 -6.07 5.37 -9.45
N ASP A 104 -7.13 4.77 -9.97
CA ASP A 104 -8.14 5.51 -10.73
C ASP A 104 -9.00 6.41 -9.83
N GLU A 105 -9.80 7.28 -10.47
CA GLU A 105 -10.59 8.30 -9.77
C GLU A 105 -11.65 7.71 -8.83
N ASP A 106 -12.18 6.52 -9.15
CA ASP A 106 -13.21 5.87 -8.35
C ASP A 106 -12.62 5.37 -7.03
N ILE A 107 -11.44 4.73 -7.08
CA ILE A 107 -10.72 4.31 -5.88
C ILE A 107 -10.19 5.52 -5.10
N LYS A 108 -9.66 6.55 -5.78
CA LYS A 108 -9.20 7.80 -5.13
C LYS A 108 -10.30 8.50 -4.35
N LYS A 109 -11.53 8.51 -4.87
CA LYS A 109 -12.68 9.08 -4.16
C LYS A 109 -12.97 8.40 -2.83
N ILE A 110 -12.62 7.12 -2.70
CA ILE A 110 -12.84 6.32 -1.49
C ILE A 110 -11.70 6.52 -0.49
N TYR A 111 -10.45 6.38 -0.94
CA TYR A 111 -9.28 6.37 -0.05
C TYR A 111 -8.57 7.71 0.08
N GLY A 112 -8.97 8.70 -0.72
CA GLY A 112 -8.26 9.96 -0.86
C GLY A 112 -7.12 9.84 -1.87
N GLY A 113 -6.81 10.92 -2.58
CA GLY A 113 -5.72 10.90 -3.58
C GLY A 113 -4.33 10.75 -2.95
N GLU A 114 -4.20 11.11 -1.68
CA GLU A 114 -2.99 11.04 -0.87
C GLU A 114 -3.22 10.16 0.37
N GLY A 115 -4.17 9.21 0.29
CA GLY A 115 -4.51 8.31 1.40
C GLY A 115 -5.15 9.02 2.59
N GLU A 116 -5.60 10.26 2.43
CA GLU A 116 -6.18 11.06 3.50
C GLU A 116 -7.52 10.51 4.01
N ASN A 117 -8.09 9.49 3.39
CA ASN A 117 -9.25 8.78 3.93
C ASN A 117 -8.90 7.38 4.46
N ILE A 118 -7.63 7.00 4.53
CA ILE A 118 -7.19 5.76 5.19
C ILE A 118 -7.04 6.00 6.69
N ALA A 119 -7.52 5.07 7.51
CA ALA A 119 -7.36 5.11 8.94
C ALA A 119 -5.93 4.72 9.33
N ALA A 120 -5.27 5.54 10.15
CA ALA A 120 -3.91 5.29 10.63
C ALA A 120 -3.77 4.02 11.50
N SER A 121 -4.88 3.44 11.95
CA SER A 121 -4.92 2.13 12.61
C SER A 121 -4.70 0.95 11.66
N SER A 122 -4.81 1.17 10.34
CA SER A 122 -4.63 0.13 9.32
C SER A 122 -3.23 -0.46 9.41
N ILE A 123 -3.15 -1.79 9.43
CA ILE A 123 -1.86 -2.50 9.49
C ILE A 123 -1.06 -2.17 8.22
N GLY A 124 0.20 -1.75 8.41
CA GLY A 124 1.07 -1.34 7.31
C GLY A 124 0.78 0.07 6.79
N PHE A 125 -0.06 0.85 7.46
CA PHE A 125 -0.18 2.27 7.15
C PHE A 125 1.17 2.96 7.33
N ASP A 126 1.60 3.65 6.28
CA ASP A 126 2.88 4.36 6.21
C ASP A 126 2.58 5.81 5.81
N GLU A 127 2.87 6.74 6.73
CA GLU A 127 2.59 8.17 6.55
C GLU A 127 3.44 8.82 5.44
N GLU A 128 4.67 8.36 5.25
CA GLU A 128 5.57 8.86 4.21
C GLU A 128 5.14 8.37 2.84
N TYR A 129 4.76 7.09 2.76
CA TYR A 129 4.22 6.48 1.55
C TYR A 129 2.77 6.91 1.25
N GLN A 130 2.06 7.46 2.24
CA GLN A 130 0.66 7.86 2.14
C GLN A 130 -0.28 6.73 1.73
N GLY A 131 -0.03 5.52 2.21
CA GLY A 131 -0.73 4.31 1.79
C GLY A 131 -0.54 3.14 2.73
N ILE A 132 -0.82 1.94 2.24
CA ILE A 132 -0.53 0.69 2.96
C ILE A 132 0.68 0.04 2.30
N LYS A 133 1.67 -0.35 3.10
CA LYS A 133 2.85 -1.06 2.64
C LYS A 133 3.25 -2.14 3.63
N LEU A 134 3.36 -3.36 3.13
CA LEU A 134 3.77 -4.54 3.89
C LEU A 134 4.98 -5.18 3.25
N TYR A 135 5.70 -5.95 4.05
CA TYR A 135 7.01 -6.46 3.73
C TYR A 135 7.12 -7.95 4.04
N ASP A 136 8.04 -8.61 3.33
CA ASP A 136 8.63 -9.87 3.73
C ASP A 136 10.09 -9.92 3.26
N ARG A 137 10.86 -10.83 3.84
CA ARG A 137 12.26 -11.07 3.51
C ARG A 137 12.34 -12.38 2.74
N ILE A 138 12.73 -12.31 1.47
CA ILE A 138 12.97 -13.50 0.65
C ILE A 138 14.41 -13.97 0.90
N LEU A 139 14.52 -15.17 1.47
CA LEU A 139 15.79 -15.75 1.86
C LEU A 139 16.54 -16.40 0.67
N PRO A 140 17.87 -16.45 0.73
CA PRO A 140 18.66 -17.25 -0.19
C PRO A 140 18.22 -18.72 -0.18
N ILE A 141 18.19 -19.36 -1.35
CA ILE A 141 18.04 -20.82 -1.47
C ILE A 141 19.42 -21.42 -1.74
N GLY A 142 19.95 -22.13 -0.75
CA GLY A 142 21.13 -22.99 -0.89
C GLY A 142 20.78 -24.43 -1.28
N GLU A 143 21.80 -25.28 -1.44
CA GLU A 143 21.61 -26.71 -1.72
C GLU A 143 20.75 -27.37 -0.64
N GLY A 144 19.66 -28.03 -1.07
CA GLY A 144 18.73 -28.73 -0.17
C GLY A 144 17.61 -27.89 0.44
N SER A 145 17.58 -26.56 0.21
CA SER A 145 16.47 -25.71 0.66
C SER A 145 15.29 -25.78 -0.31
N VAL A 146 14.09 -25.99 0.23
CA VAL A 146 12.84 -26.16 -0.54
C VAL A 146 12.07 -24.85 -0.74
N GLY A 147 12.64 -23.72 -0.32
CA GLY A 147 12.01 -22.41 -0.29
C GLY A 147 11.39 -22.06 1.07
N GLN A 148 10.65 -20.95 1.12
CA GLN A 148 10.03 -20.40 2.32
C GLN A 148 8.51 -20.39 2.21
N LYS A 149 7.86 -20.38 3.37
CA LYS A 149 6.42 -20.09 3.52
C LYS A 149 6.25 -19.13 4.69
N THR A 150 5.88 -17.90 4.38
CA THR A 150 5.85 -16.76 5.31
C THR A 150 4.60 -15.93 5.05
N ASN A 151 4.35 -14.92 5.89
CA ASN A 151 3.28 -13.95 5.67
C ASN A 151 3.89 -12.55 5.68
N LEU A 152 3.26 -11.64 4.94
CA LEU A 152 3.58 -10.23 4.97
C LEU A 152 3.42 -9.64 6.38
N SER A 153 4.23 -8.63 6.69
CA SER A 153 4.18 -7.89 7.94
C SER A 153 4.41 -6.40 7.73
N ALA A 154 3.93 -5.57 8.66
CA ALA A 154 4.10 -4.11 8.60
C ALA A 154 5.55 -3.65 8.78
N GLN A 155 6.42 -4.52 9.28
CA GLN A 155 7.86 -4.29 9.42
C GLN A 155 8.60 -5.44 8.75
N MET A 156 9.80 -5.16 8.26
CA MET A 156 10.67 -6.18 7.68
C MET A 156 10.97 -7.28 8.71
N PRO A 157 10.63 -8.55 8.46
CA PRO A 157 10.99 -9.63 9.37
C PRO A 157 12.50 -9.80 9.53
N GLU A 158 12.91 -10.17 10.75
CA GLU A 158 14.25 -10.69 11.05
C GLU A 158 14.14 -12.22 11.20
N TYR A 159 14.97 -12.96 10.45
CA TYR A 159 15.00 -14.43 10.42
C TYR A 159 16.40 -14.94 10.74
#